data_AF-A0A1G8UEE6-F1
#
_entry.id   AF-A0A1G8UEE6-F1
#
_cell.length_a   1.000
_cell.length_b   1.000
_cell.length_c   1.000
_cell.angle_alpha   90.00
_cell.angle_beta   90.00
_cell.angle_gamma   90.00
#
_symmetry.space_group_name_H-M   'P 1'
#
loop_
_entity.id
_entity.type
_entity.pdbx_description
1 polymer ?
#
loop_
_entity_poly.entity_id
_entity_poly.type
_entity_poly.pdbx_seq_one_letter_code
_entity_poly.pdbx_strand_id
1 'polypeptide(L)'
;MTTGPRLIEIDRSLVPGLIAFVLFGIMSAVFLTADGTGLFEWVFTDPAGFPDTSIVGGIGYALIGAAEQGVEATENFVVALILIAVLLDAALDGALMLAKRDDGGEGQ
;
A
#
# COMPACT_ATOMS: atom_id res chain seq x y z
N MET A 1 -48.71 18.50 -23.95
CA MET A 1 -48.30 19.51 -22.95
C MET A 1 -47.10 18.94 -22.20
N THR A 2 -45.90 19.17 -22.71
CA THR A 2 -44.67 18.72 -22.05
C THR A 2 -44.08 19.92 -21.32
N THR A 3 -44.07 19.86 -20.00
CA THR A 3 -43.44 20.86 -19.15
C THR A 3 -41.97 20.96 -19.54
N GLY A 4 -41.55 22.13 -20.01
CA GLY A 4 -40.16 22.38 -20.40
C GLY A 4 -39.21 22.34 -19.19
N PRO A 5 -37.90 22.14 -19.41
CA PRO A 5 -36.91 22.13 -18.35
C PRO A 5 -36.94 23.48 -17.60
N ARG A 6 -37.19 23.41 -16.29
CA ARG A 6 -37.17 24.57 -15.40
C ARG A 6 -35.75 24.77 -14.91
N LEU A 7 -35.24 25.99 -15.05
CA LEU A 7 -33.93 26.38 -14.50
C LEU A 7 -34.00 26.31 -12.98
N ILE A 8 -32.95 25.75 -12.35
CA ILE A 8 -32.83 25.68 -10.89
C ILE A 8 -32.63 27.11 -10.36
N GLU A 9 -33.44 27.49 -9.38
CA GLU A 9 -33.33 28.77 -8.71
C GLU A 9 -32.04 28.83 -7.89
N ILE A 10 -31.30 29.94 -8.01
CA ILE A 10 -30.05 30.12 -7.27
C ILE A 10 -30.38 30.51 -5.83
N ASP A 11 -30.54 29.50 -4.96
CA ASP A 11 -30.93 29.66 -3.56
C ASP A 11 -29.92 28.99 -2.60
N ARG A 12 -30.26 28.92 -1.31
CA ARG A 12 -29.38 28.33 -0.28
C ARG A 12 -29.17 26.82 -0.45
N SER A 13 -29.98 26.14 -1.28
CA SER A 13 -29.80 24.72 -1.60
C SER A 13 -28.59 24.45 -2.51
N LEU A 14 -28.03 25.48 -3.16
CA LEU A 14 -26.79 25.38 -3.95
C LEU A 14 -25.52 25.50 -3.11
N VAL A 15 -25.62 25.93 -1.85
CA VAL A 15 -24.44 26.09 -0.97
C VAL A 15 -23.65 24.78 -0.81
N PRO A 16 -24.27 23.62 -0.58
CA PRO A 16 -23.55 22.34 -0.55
C PRO A 16 -22.86 22.01 -1.89
N GLY A 17 -23.51 22.31 -3.01
CA GLY A 17 -22.95 22.10 -4.35
C GLY A 17 -21.73 22.98 -4.62
N LEU A 18 -21.78 24.23 -4.18
CA LEU A 18 -20.64 25.15 -4.26
C LEU A 18 -19.47 24.67 -3.40
N ILE A 19 -19.73 24.19 -2.18
CA ILE A 19 -18.70 23.62 -1.31
C ILE A 19 -18.06 22.39 -1.97
N ALA A 20 -18.87 21.51 -2.55
CA ALA A 20 -18.36 20.33 -3.26
C ALA A 20 -17.49 20.72 -4.47
N PHE A 21 -17.91 21.74 -5.23
CA PHE A 21 -17.12 22.25 -6.36
C PHE A 21 -15.78 22.84 -5.92
N VAL A 22 -15.77 23.59 -4.82
CA VAL A 22 -14.54 24.12 -4.22
C VAL A 22 -13.62 22.98 -3.77
N LEU A 23 -14.15 21.98 -3.06
CA LEU A 23 -13.37 20.81 -2.62
C LEU A 23 -12.81 20.04 -3.82
N PHE A 24 -13.60 19.85 -4.86
CA PHE A 24 -13.16 19.22 -6.10
C PHE A 24 -12.02 20.01 -6.74
N GLY A 25 -12.13 21.33 -6.81
CA GLY A 25 -11.07 22.20 -7.32
C GLY A 25 -9.77 22.07 -6.52
N ILE A 26 -9.86 22.01 -5.19
CA ILE A 26 -8.71 21.77 -4.31
C ILE A 26 -8.08 20.41 -4.60
N MET A 27 -8.88 19.35 -4.70
CA MET A 27 -8.38 18.00 -4.97
C MET A 27 -7.74 17.88 -6.36
N SER A 28 -8.38 18.42 -7.39
CA SER A 28 -7.80 18.49 -8.73
C SER A 28 -6.51 19.28 -8.74
N ALA A 29 -6.42 20.39 -8.01
CA ALA A 29 -5.18 21.13 -7.87
C ALA A 29 -4.10 20.23 -7.24
N VAL A 30 -4.34 19.64 -6.07
CA VAL A 30 -3.38 18.75 -5.39
C VAL A 30 -2.85 17.65 -6.30
N PHE A 31 -3.72 16.96 -7.04
CA PHE A 31 -3.30 15.86 -7.90
C PHE A 31 -2.52 16.33 -9.13
N LEU A 32 -2.90 17.44 -9.75
CA LEU A 32 -2.19 17.99 -10.91
C LEU A 32 -0.86 18.65 -10.53
N THR A 33 -0.72 19.09 -9.28
CA THR A 33 0.47 19.78 -8.80
C THR A 33 1.41 18.88 -8.01
N ALA A 34 1.12 17.57 -7.92
CA ALA A 34 1.95 16.61 -7.21
C ALA A 34 3.40 16.56 -7.75
N ASP A 35 3.62 16.86 -9.03
CA ASP A 35 4.95 16.90 -9.63
C ASP A 35 5.61 18.31 -9.56
N GLY A 36 5.21 19.17 -8.60
CA GLY A 36 5.89 20.44 -8.32
C GLY A 36 5.58 21.62 -9.26
N THR A 37 4.50 21.56 -10.06
CA THR A 37 4.17 22.57 -11.09
C THR A 37 2.96 23.46 -10.75
N GLY A 38 2.69 23.70 -9.46
CA GLY A 38 1.41 24.23 -8.97
C GLY A 38 1.36 25.65 -8.44
N LEU A 39 0.17 26.27 -8.50
CA LEU A 39 -0.12 27.59 -7.89
C LEU A 39 -0.04 27.60 -6.35
N PHE A 40 0.02 26.42 -5.72
CA PHE A 40 0.08 26.23 -4.27
C PHE A 40 1.37 25.53 -3.80
N GLU A 41 2.43 25.57 -4.61
CA GLU A 41 3.74 24.97 -4.26
C GLU A 41 4.25 25.42 -2.87
N TRP A 42 3.97 26.66 -2.47
CA TRP A 42 4.35 27.20 -1.15
C TRP A 42 3.61 26.56 0.05
N VAL A 43 2.50 25.85 -0.19
CA VAL A 43 1.71 25.15 0.85
C VAL A 43 2.13 23.68 0.96
N PHE A 44 2.58 23.08 -0.14
CA PHE A 44 2.88 21.66 -0.24
C PHE A 44 4.39 21.48 -0.44
N THR A 45 5.06 20.90 0.55
CA THR A 45 6.42 20.37 0.34
C THR A 45 6.41 19.37 -0.80
N ASP A 46 7.45 19.42 -1.64
CA ASP A 46 7.69 18.47 -2.72
C ASP A 46 7.45 17.04 -2.20
N PRO A 47 6.49 16.28 -2.76
CA PRO A 47 6.26 14.93 -2.30
C PRO A 47 7.53 14.14 -2.54
N ALA A 48 8.22 13.79 -1.45
CA ALA A 48 9.29 12.81 -1.48
C ALA A 48 8.67 11.46 -1.84
N GLY A 49 8.48 11.23 -3.14
CA GLY A 49 8.18 9.92 -3.67
C GLY A 49 9.31 8.96 -3.32
N PHE A 50 9.07 7.67 -3.50
CA PHE A 50 10.20 6.75 -3.53
C PHE A 50 11.05 7.12 -4.75
N PRO A 51 12.39 7.25 -4.61
CA PRO A 51 13.27 7.41 -5.76
C PRO A 51 13.11 6.22 -6.73
N ASP A 52 13.80 6.21 -7.88
CA ASP A 52 13.88 5.05 -8.79
C ASP A 52 14.63 3.86 -8.13
N THR A 53 14.13 3.40 -6.99
CA THR A 53 14.65 2.33 -6.16
C THR A 53 13.65 1.19 -6.15
N SER A 54 14.17 -0.02 -6.25
CA SER A 54 13.35 -1.23 -6.24
C SER A 54 12.89 -1.52 -4.82
N ILE A 55 11.59 -1.38 -4.54
CA ILE A 55 11.01 -1.79 -3.26
C ILE A 55 11.28 -3.28 -3.00
N VAL A 56 11.15 -4.11 -4.04
CA VAL A 56 11.44 -5.56 -3.97
C VAL A 56 12.90 -5.79 -3.64
N GLY A 57 13.81 -5.03 -4.26
CA GLY A 57 15.24 -5.06 -3.96
C GLY A 57 15.52 -4.66 -2.50
N GLY A 58 14.91 -3.57 -2.04
CA GLY A 58 15.03 -3.10 -0.65
C GLY A 58 14.57 -4.13 0.37
N ILE A 59 13.45 -4.83 0.12
CA ILE A 59 12.99 -5.94 0.97
C ILE A 59 14.04 -7.07 0.98
N GLY A 60 14.56 -7.46 -0.18
CA GLY A 60 15.59 -8.48 -0.28
C GLY A 60 16.86 -8.14 0.52
N TYR A 61 17.35 -6.91 0.37
CA TYR A 61 18.48 -6.39 1.12
C TYR A 61 18.23 -6.40 2.63
N ALA A 62 17.06 -5.97 3.07
CA ALA A 62 16.66 -5.96 4.47
C ALA A 62 16.63 -7.38 5.09
N LEU A 63 16.16 -8.37 4.33
CA LEU A 63 16.11 -9.77 4.78
C LEU A 63 17.49 -10.40 4.97
N ILE A 64 18.48 -10.00 4.17
CA ILE A 64 19.85 -10.56 4.23
C ILE A 64 20.83 -9.72 5.07
N GLY A 65 20.36 -8.63 5.68
CA GLY A 65 21.18 -7.80 6.57
C GLY A 65 21.98 -6.71 5.87
N ALA A 66 21.54 -6.31 4.68
CA ALA A 66 22.15 -5.29 3.83
C ALA A 66 21.19 -4.10 3.59
N ALA A 67 20.31 -3.77 4.56
CA ALA A 67 19.27 -2.75 4.40
C ALA A 67 19.81 -1.38 3.95
N GLU A 68 21.08 -1.08 4.20
CA GLU A 68 21.76 0.13 3.73
C GLU A 68 21.83 0.26 2.19
N GLN A 69 21.63 -0.84 1.45
CA GLN A 69 21.61 -0.88 -0.01
C GLN A 69 20.20 -0.70 -0.59
N GLY A 70 19.18 -0.61 0.28
CA GLY A 70 17.77 -0.54 -0.07
C GLY A 70 17.16 0.86 0.02
N VAL A 71 15.88 0.90 0.36
CA VAL A 71 15.14 2.15 0.60
C VAL A 71 15.64 2.78 1.89
N GLU A 72 15.79 4.11 1.90
CA GLU A 72 16.17 4.86 3.10
C GLU A 72 15.22 4.55 4.27
N ALA A 73 15.76 4.51 5.50
CA ALA A 73 15.05 4.14 6.72
C ALA A 73 14.52 2.68 6.80
N THR A 74 15.04 1.76 5.97
CA THR A 74 14.73 0.32 6.10
C THR A 74 15.59 -0.34 7.20
N GLU A 75 14.97 -1.15 8.06
CA GLU A 75 15.65 -1.93 9.10
C GLU A 75 16.06 -3.34 8.62
N ASN A 76 17.02 -3.96 9.31
CA ASN A 76 17.45 -5.33 9.03
C ASN A 76 16.52 -6.38 9.65
N PHE A 77 16.14 -7.40 8.88
CA PHE A 77 15.20 -8.47 9.27
C PHE A 77 15.81 -9.88 9.22
N VAL A 78 17.14 -10.01 9.33
CA VAL A 78 17.85 -11.32 9.29
C VAL A 78 17.30 -12.32 10.30
N VAL A 79 17.02 -11.85 11.52
CA VAL A 79 16.47 -12.72 12.58
C VAL A 79 15.10 -13.27 12.18
N ALA A 80 14.25 -12.43 11.60
CA ALA A 80 12.93 -12.86 11.12
C ALA A 80 13.06 -13.89 9.99
N LEU A 81 13.99 -13.68 9.05
CA LEU A 81 14.27 -14.64 7.97
C LEU A 81 14.68 -16.01 8.53
N ILE A 82 15.60 -16.03 9.51
CA ILE A 82 16.07 -17.27 10.14
C ILE A 82 14.93 -17.96 10.89
N LEU A 83 14.12 -17.21 11.65
CA LEU A 83 12.98 -17.78 12.36
C LEU A 83 11.97 -18.41 11.40
N ILE A 84 11.69 -17.77 10.27
CA ILE A 84 10.81 -18.32 9.23
C ILE A 84 11.43 -19.62 8.67
N ALA A 85 12.73 -19.66 8.39
CA ALA A 85 13.39 -20.86 7.89
C ALA A 85 13.26 -22.04 8.87
N VAL A 86 13.53 -21.81 10.16
CA VAL A 86 13.39 -22.84 11.21
C VAL A 86 11.92 -23.27 11.36
N LEU A 87 10.99 -22.32 11.31
CA LEU A 87 9.56 -22.63 11.41
C LEU A 87 9.08 -23.48 10.22
N LEU A 88 9.52 -23.15 9.01
CA LEU A 88 9.17 -23.90 7.81
C LEU A 88 9.77 -25.30 7.82
N ASP A 89 10.98 -25.47 8.34
CA ASP A 89 11.63 -26.78 8.54
C ASP A 89 10.81 -27.66 9.49
N ALA A 90 10.49 -27.14 10.67
CA ALA A 90 9.64 -27.85 11.65
C ALA A 90 8.22 -28.14 11.11
N ALA A 91 7.64 -27.22 10.34
CA ALA A 91 6.34 -27.41 9.71
C ALA A 91 6.39 -28.52 8.64
N LEU A 92 7.47 -28.58 7.86
CA LEU A 92 7.70 -29.65 6.88
C LEU A 92 7.85 -31.00 7.56
N ASP A 93 8.66 -31.09 8.61
CA ASP A 93 8.83 -32.31 9.42
C ASP A 93 7.51 -32.75 10.05
N GLY A 94 6.74 -31.81 10.62
CA GLY A 94 5.42 -32.07 11.16
C GLY A 94 4.44 -32.58 10.09
N ALA A 95 4.44 -31.96 8.91
CA ALA A 95 3.61 -32.39 7.79
C ALA A 95 4.00 -33.80 7.30
N LEU A 96 5.29 -34.13 7.24
CA LEU A 96 5.78 -35.45 6.86
C LEU A 96 5.44 -36.51 7.91
N MET A 97 5.59 -36.19 9.20
CA MET A 97 5.19 -37.08 10.30
C MET A 97 3.69 -37.41 10.23
N LEU A 98 2.84 -36.40 9.98
CA LEU A 98 1.40 -36.56 9.87
C LEU A 98 0.96 -37.29 8.59
N ALA A 99 1.72 -37.13 7.50
CA ALA A 99 1.41 -37.76 6.22
C ALA A 99 1.75 -39.26 6.19
N LYS A 100 2.72 -39.71 7.00
CA LYS A 100 3.05 -41.12 7.13
C LYS A 100 1.91 -41.85 7.82
N ARG A 101 1.38 -42.89 7.17
CA ARG A 101 0.51 -43.89 7.80
C ARG A 101 1.39 -45.01 8.34
N ASP A 102 1.08 -45.47 9.54
CA ASP A 102 1.67 -46.69 10.07
C ASP A 102 1.09 -47.88 9.28
N ASP A 103 1.91 -48.53 8.46
CA ASP A 103 1.55 -49.75 7.71
C ASP A 103 1.53 -51.02 8.60
N GLY A 104 1.41 -50.87 9.92
CA GLY A 104 1.76 -51.90 10.91
C GLY A 104 0.71 -52.17 11.97
N GLY A 105 -0.56 -52.29 11.59
CA GLY A 105 -1.54 -53.00 12.41
C GLY A 105 -1.30 -54.49 12.27
N GLU A 106 -0.55 -55.06 13.21
CA GLU A 106 -0.38 -56.50 13.40
C GLU A 106 -1.75 -57.16 13.63
N GLY A 107 -2.39 -57.59 12.55
CA GLY A 107 -3.44 -58.60 12.58
C GLY A 107 -2.81 -59.97 12.78
N GLN A 108 -2.55 -60.32 14.04
CA GLN A 108 -2.67 -61.69 14.53
C GLN A 108 -4.11 -61.95 14.96
#